data_AF-A0A358Y6G6-F1
#
_entry.id   AF-A0A358Y6G6-F1
#
_cell.length_a   1.000
_cell.length_b   1.000
_cell.length_c   1.000
_cell.angle_alpha   90.00
_cell.angle_beta   90.00
_cell.angle_gamma   90.00
#
_symmetry.space_group_name_H-M   'P 1'
#
loop_
_entity.id
_entity.type
_entity.pdbx_description
1 polymer ?
#
loop_
_entity_poly.entity_id
_entity_poly.type
_entity_poly.pdbx_seq_one_letter_code
_entity_poly.pdbx_strand_id
1 'polypeptide(L)'
;MNLQKLLDNDYFQDLLNQADEYAVQCAGMYFVPYKIQQNTLRENEEFFHDWLAGNYPDFGFTETEDPNLLNSEIALFLSTQSREEKMEIYRDFMTSYGVIEDLMCLDLDERLELVMELGVG
;
A
#
# COMPACT_ATOMS: atom_id res chain seq x y z
N MET A 1 -21.93 -15.18 4.93
CA MET A 1 -21.04 -15.12 3.75
C MET A 1 -21.05 -16.41 2.92
N ASN A 2 -21.16 -16.32 1.59
CA ASN A 2 -20.95 -17.46 0.67
C ASN A 2 -19.49 -17.44 0.21
N LEU A 3 -18.67 -18.36 0.71
CA LEU A 3 -17.21 -18.37 0.50
C LEU A 3 -16.81 -18.38 -0.98
N GLN A 4 -17.59 -19.05 -1.84
CA GLN A 4 -17.30 -19.11 -3.28
C GLN A 4 -17.38 -17.73 -3.95
N LYS A 5 -18.14 -16.79 -3.37
CA LYS A 5 -18.25 -15.43 -3.90
C LYS A 5 -17.00 -14.58 -3.66
N LEU A 6 -16.14 -14.92 -2.70
CA LEU A 6 -14.89 -14.18 -2.48
C LEU A 6 -13.90 -14.31 -3.64
N LEU A 7 -14.07 -15.31 -4.50
CA LEU A 7 -13.34 -15.43 -5.77
C LEU A 7 -13.78 -14.42 -6.83
N ASP A 8 -14.97 -13.83 -6.67
CA ASP A 8 -15.45 -12.76 -7.54
C ASP A 8 -14.82 -11.44 -7.08
N ASN A 9 -14.01 -10.83 -7.95
CA ASN A 9 -13.30 -9.60 -7.64
C ASN A 9 -14.26 -8.44 -7.38
N ASP A 10 -15.39 -8.37 -8.10
CA ASP A 10 -16.34 -7.27 -7.92
C ASP A 10 -16.98 -7.37 -6.52
N TYR A 11 -17.37 -8.59 -6.13
CA TYR A 11 -17.90 -8.83 -4.78
C TYR A 11 -16.87 -8.59 -3.67
N PHE A 12 -15.63 -9.03 -3.87
CA PHE A 12 -14.57 -8.83 -2.89
C PHE A 12 -14.22 -7.35 -2.74
N GLN A 13 -14.11 -6.61 -3.84
CA GLN A 13 -13.90 -5.16 -3.84
C GLN A 13 -15.06 -4.43 -3.14
N ASP A 14 -16.30 -4.83 -3.38
CA ASP A 14 -17.47 -4.26 -2.69
C ASP A 14 -17.40 -4.46 -1.17
N LEU A 15 -16.87 -5.59 -0.69
CA LEU A 15 -16.67 -5.83 0.74
C LEU A 15 -15.59 -4.90 1.31
N LEU A 16 -14.45 -4.75 0.63
CA LEU A 16 -13.38 -3.87 1.09
C LEU A 16 -13.82 -2.40 1.11
N ASN A 17 -14.62 -1.96 0.13
CA ASN A 17 -15.19 -0.61 0.07
C ASN A 17 -16.17 -0.30 1.23
N GLN A 18 -16.70 -1.32 1.90
CA GLN A 18 -17.57 -1.15 3.07
C GLN A 18 -16.79 -1.08 4.39
N ALA A 19 -15.52 -1.46 4.39
CA ALA A 19 -14.67 -1.43 5.57
C ALA A 19 -14.22 0.00 5.90
N ASP A 20 -13.76 0.20 7.13
CA ASP A 20 -13.11 1.45 7.54
C ASP A 20 -11.81 1.66 6.76
N GLU A 21 -11.60 2.89 6.26
CA GLU A 21 -10.46 3.22 5.40
C GLU A 21 -9.11 2.97 6.10
N TYR A 22 -9.00 3.35 7.38
CA TYR A 22 -7.77 3.15 8.12
C TYR A 22 -7.52 1.66 8.37
N ALA A 23 -8.56 0.88 8.66
CA ALA A 23 -8.46 -0.58 8.78
C ALA A 23 -7.98 -1.24 7.48
N VAL A 24 -8.47 -0.79 6.31
CA VAL A 24 -8.01 -1.29 5.00
C VAL A 24 -6.54 -0.98 4.77
N GLN A 25 -6.10 0.24 5.07
CA GLN A 25 -4.68 0.62 4.95
C GLN A 25 -3.79 -0.23 5.87
N CYS A 26 -4.19 -0.38 7.14
CA CYS A 26 -3.51 -1.25 8.11
C CYS A 26 -3.44 -2.69 7.62
N ALA A 27 -4.52 -3.22 7.04
CA ALA A 27 -4.50 -4.56 6.47
C ALA A 27 -3.56 -4.64 5.27
N GLY A 28 -3.53 -3.62 4.41
CA GLY A 28 -2.61 -3.52 3.28
C GLY A 28 -1.15 -3.66 3.67
N MET A 29 -0.75 -3.06 4.80
CA MET A 29 0.58 -3.19 5.39
C MET A 29 1.02 -4.66 5.58
N TYR A 30 0.09 -5.53 5.98
CA TYR A 30 0.38 -6.93 6.35
C TYR A 30 0.07 -7.94 5.24
N PHE A 31 -1.06 -7.76 4.54
CA PHE A 31 -1.56 -8.71 3.56
C PHE A 31 -0.99 -8.47 2.17
N VAL A 32 -0.74 -7.22 1.76
CA VAL A 32 -0.17 -6.97 0.43
C VAL A 32 1.26 -7.51 0.40
N PRO A 33 1.61 -8.41 -0.54
CA PRO A 33 2.97 -8.89 -0.68
C PRO A 33 3.96 -7.74 -0.84
N TYR A 34 5.07 -7.78 -0.10
CA TYR A 34 6.08 -6.71 -0.09
C TYR A 34 6.54 -6.28 -1.50
N LYS A 35 6.63 -7.24 -2.44
CA LYS A 35 6.99 -6.94 -3.83
C LYS A 35 5.95 -6.06 -4.56
N ILE A 36 4.67 -6.22 -4.25
CA ILE A 36 3.60 -5.40 -4.81
C ILE A 36 3.67 -4.01 -4.20
N GLN A 37 3.79 -3.90 -2.86
CA GLN A 37 4.02 -2.61 -2.19
C GLN A 37 5.16 -1.81 -2.84
N GLN A 38 6.31 -2.46 -3.08
CA GLN A 38 7.46 -1.85 -3.75
C GLN A 38 7.18 -1.40 -5.19
N ASN A 39 6.40 -2.19 -5.94
CA ASN A 39 6.03 -1.83 -7.31
C ASN A 39 5.12 -0.60 -7.32
N THR A 40 4.12 -0.57 -6.45
CA THR A 40 3.15 0.54 -6.35
C THR A 40 3.83 1.85 -5.98
N LEU A 41 4.76 1.82 -5.01
CA LEU A 41 5.55 3.01 -4.65
C LEU A 41 6.40 3.52 -5.81
N ARG A 42 7.01 2.61 -6.58
CA ARG A 42 7.81 2.96 -7.76
C ARG A 42 6.93 3.52 -8.89
N GLU A 43 5.75 2.95 -9.13
CA GLU A 43 4.84 3.45 -10.16
C GLU A 43 4.30 4.86 -9.86
N ASN A 44 4.41 5.29 -8.59
CA ASN A 44 4.01 6.62 -8.12
C ASN A 44 5.22 7.44 -7.63
N GLU A 45 6.41 7.21 -8.20
CA GLU A 45 7.69 7.78 -7.74
C GLU A 45 7.70 9.31 -7.56
N GLU A 46 7.08 10.07 -8.46
CA GLU A 46 6.99 11.54 -8.36
C GLU A 46 6.17 11.96 -7.13
N PHE A 47 4.94 11.47 -7.02
CA PHE A 47 4.06 11.75 -5.88
C PHE A 47 4.64 11.23 -4.56
N PHE A 48 5.31 10.09 -4.61
CA PHE A 48 5.92 9.47 -3.44
C PHE A 48 7.13 10.28 -2.95
N HIS A 49 7.95 10.80 -3.86
CA HIS A 49 9.05 11.69 -3.50
C HIS A 49 8.55 12.96 -2.82
N ASP A 50 7.55 13.63 -3.38
CA ASP A 50 6.93 14.82 -2.79
C ASP A 50 6.36 14.53 -1.39
N TRP A 51 5.68 13.40 -1.24
CA TRP A 51 5.16 12.96 0.05
C TRP A 51 6.28 12.71 1.06
N LEU A 52 7.37 12.06 0.65
CA LEU A 52 8.53 11.83 1.51
C LEU A 52 9.19 13.16 1.93
N ALA A 53 9.34 14.11 1.01
CA ALA A 53 9.88 15.43 1.31
C ALA A 53 9.03 16.18 2.36
N GLY A 54 7.70 16.04 2.27
CA GLY A 54 6.76 16.64 3.23
C GLY A 54 6.76 15.97 4.62
N ASN A 55 6.93 14.65 4.68
CA ASN A 55 6.83 13.88 5.94
C ASN A 55 8.18 13.62 6.62
N TYR A 56 9.28 13.66 5.86
CA TYR A 56 10.65 13.40 6.34
C TYR A 56 11.61 14.53 5.93
N PRO A 57 11.35 15.78 6.33
CA PRO A 57 12.12 16.95 5.87
C PRO A 57 13.59 16.91 6.26
N ASP A 58 13.93 16.20 7.36
CA ASP A 58 15.30 16.08 7.86
C ASP A 58 16.23 15.30 6.93
N PHE A 59 15.68 14.52 5.99
CA PHE A 59 16.49 13.81 4.99
C PHE A 59 17.07 14.73 3.93
N GLY A 60 16.38 15.85 3.64
CA GLY A 60 16.83 16.86 2.68
C GLY A 60 16.66 16.47 1.20
N PHE A 61 15.48 15.98 0.84
CA PHE A 61 15.11 15.69 -0.55
C PHE A 61 15.26 16.92 -1.46
N THR A 62 15.76 16.72 -2.68
CA THR A 62 15.96 17.81 -3.64
C THR A 62 14.65 18.13 -4.36
N GLU A 63 14.25 19.40 -4.42
CA GLU A 63 13.14 19.83 -5.29
C GLU A 63 13.56 19.69 -6.76
N THR A 64 13.01 18.69 -7.45
CA THR A 64 13.43 18.31 -8.81
C THR A 64 12.33 17.54 -9.55
N GLU A 65 12.38 17.57 -10.87
CA GLU A 65 11.52 16.76 -11.75
C GLU A 65 12.35 15.68 -12.49
N ASP A 66 13.66 15.55 -12.24
CA ASP A 66 14.50 14.55 -12.91
C ASP A 66 14.22 13.14 -12.35
N PRO A 67 13.62 12.22 -13.13
CA PRO A 67 13.22 10.90 -12.64
C PRO A 67 14.41 10.06 -12.14
N ASN A 68 15.62 10.28 -12.66
CA ASN A 68 16.79 9.56 -12.17
C ASN A 68 17.17 10.01 -10.76
N LEU A 69 17.10 11.32 -10.50
CA LEU A 69 17.40 11.89 -9.20
C LEU A 69 16.33 11.47 -8.19
N LEU A 70 15.04 11.63 -8.53
CA LEU A 70 13.91 11.17 -7.71
C LEU A 70 14.07 9.71 -7.28
N ASN A 71 14.25 8.81 -8.25
CA ASN A 71 14.41 7.38 -7.98
C ASN A 71 15.65 7.09 -7.10
N SER A 72 16.76 7.79 -7.32
CA SER A 72 17.97 7.62 -6.52
C SER A 72 17.80 8.09 -5.06
N GLU A 73 17.10 9.20 -4.84
CA GLU A 73 16.84 9.74 -3.50
C GLU A 73 15.83 8.86 -2.75
N ILE A 74 14.77 8.42 -3.41
CA ILE A 74 13.82 7.43 -2.86
C ILE A 74 14.58 6.16 -2.47
N ALA A 75 15.41 5.61 -3.36
CA ALA A 75 16.16 4.40 -3.08
C ALA A 75 17.14 4.58 -1.91
N LEU A 76 17.82 5.74 -1.84
CA LEU A 76 18.71 6.08 -0.73
C LEU A 76 17.95 6.18 0.58
N PHE A 77 16.82 6.89 0.61
CA PHE A 77 15.98 7.01 1.79
C PHE A 77 15.48 5.65 2.26
N LEU A 78 14.87 4.86 1.37
CA LEU A 78 14.40 3.53 1.72
C LEU A 78 15.56 2.61 2.17
N SER A 79 16.79 2.80 1.69
CA SER A 79 17.92 2.01 2.18
C SER A 79 18.25 2.23 3.66
N THR A 80 17.89 3.39 4.23
CA THR A 80 18.10 3.71 5.65
C THR A 80 16.97 3.20 6.56
N GLN A 81 15.84 2.82 5.99
CA GLN A 81 14.68 2.33 6.72
C GLN A 81 14.75 0.81 6.94
N SER A 82 14.27 0.37 8.10
CA SER A 82 13.98 -1.03 8.39
C SER A 82 12.84 -1.56 7.52
N ARG A 83 12.61 -2.88 7.55
CA ARG A 83 11.48 -3.48 6.84
C ARG A 83 10.13 -2.99 7.38
N GLU A 84 10.02 -2.84 8.69
CA GLU A 84 8.79 -2.41 9.36
C GLU A 84 8.43 -0.98 8.98
N GLU A 85 9.39 -0.06 9.08
CA GLU A 85 9.23 1.33 8.66
C GLU A 85 8.81 1.45 7.18
N LYS A 86 9.34 0.61 6.29
CA LYS A 86 8.91 0.61 4.87
C LYS A 86 7.45 0.22 4.68
N MET A 87 6.97 -0.73 5.47
CA MET A 87 5.56 -1.15 5.42
C MET A 87 4.66 -0.05 5.98
N GLU A 88 5.09 0.63 7.04
CA GLU A 88 4.39 1.81 7.57
C GLU A 88 4.36 2.96 6.57
N ILE A 89 5.48 3.24 5.91
CA ILE A 89 5.56 4.24 4.84
C ILE A 89 4.57 3.91 3.72
N TYR A 90 4.49 2.65 3.29
CA TYR A 90 3.49 2.22 2.30
C TYR A 90 2.06 2.47 2.81
N ARG A 91 1.73 2.05 4.04
CA ARG A 91 0.41 2.28 4.65
C ARG A 91 0.06 3.77 4.67
N ASP A 92 0.99 4.62 5.07
CA ASP A 92 0.76 6.05 5.29
C ASP A 92 0.72 6.85 3.99
N PHE A 93 1.42 6.39 2.95
CA PHE A 93 1.38 6.98 1.62
C PHE A 93 0.09 6.62 0.86
N MET A 94 -0.38 5.38 1.00
CA MET A 94 -1.46 4.86 0.18
C MET A 94 -2.85 5.26 0.69
N THR A 95 -3.77 5.53 -0.23
CA THR A 95 -5.20 5.64 0.09
C THR A 95 -5.84 4.25 0.16
N SER A 96 -6.98 4.12 0.85
CA SER A 96 -7.74 2.87 0.88
C SER A 96 -8.01 2.29 -0.51
N TYR A 97 -8.38 3.12 -1.49
CA TYR A 97 -8.59 2.68 -2.87
C TYR A 97 -7.36 2.07 -3.52
N GLY A 98 -6.19 2.71 -3.37
CA GLY A 98 -4.94 2.16 -3.91
C GLY A 98 -4.54 0.84 -3.23
N VAL A 99 -4.76 0.75 -1.91
CA VAL A 99 -4.54 -0.50 -1.18
C VAL A 99 -5.50 -1.60 -1.63
N ILE A 100 -6.76 -1.27 -1.92
CA ILE A 100 -7.76 -2.23 -2.42
C ILE A 100 -7.32 -2.85 -3.73
N GLU A 101 -6.78 -2.07 -4.66
CA GLU A 101 -6.24 -2.58 -5.93
C GLU A 101 -5.12 -3.61 -5.67
N ASP A 102 -4.20 -3.29 -4.76
CA ASP A 102 -3.12 -4.19 -4.39
C ASP A 102 -3.63 -5.46 -3.68
N LEU A 103 -4.67 -5.35 -2.84
CA LEU A 103 -5.31 -6.49 -2.16
C LEU A 103 -6.04 -7.43 -3.12
N MET A 104 -6.32 -7.03 -4.37
CA MET A 104 -6.93 -7.92 -5.36
C MET A 104 -6.01 -9.09 -5.76
N CYS A 105 -4.71 -9.02 -5.45
CA CYS A 105 -3.77 -10.10 -5.73
C CYS A 105 -3.95 -11.34 -4.83
N LEU A 106 -4.67 -11.20 -3.71
CA LEU A 106 -4.82 -12.24 -2.70
C LEU A 106 -5.61 -13.44 -3.21
N ASP A 107 -5.23 -14.64 -2.75
CA ASP A 107 -5.97 -15.87 -3.03
C ASP A 107 -7.21 -16.02 -2.13
N LEU A 108 -7.96 -17.13 -2.29
CA LEU A 108 -9.20 -17.33 -1.57
C LEU A 108 -9.02 -17.39 -0.04
N ASP A 109 -7.96 -18.04 0.44
CA ASP A 109 -7.74 -18.23 1.86
C ASP A 109 -7.31 -16.90 2.49
N GLU A 110 -6.43 -16.16 1.82
CA GLU A 110 -5.99 -14.82 2.21
C GLU A 110 -7.15 -13.81 2.22
N ARG A 111 -8.01 -13.83 1.18
CA ARG A 111 -9.22 -12.99 1.13
C ARG A 111 -10.18 -13.29 2.26
N LEU A 112 -10.38 -14.56 2.59
CA LEU A 112 -11.24 -14.96 3.70
C LEU A 112 -10.69 -14.45 5.04
N GLU A 113 -9.38 -14.63 5.28
CA GLU A 113 -8.72 -14.15 6.50
C GLU A 113 -8.87 -12.63 6.64
N LEU A 114 -8.59 -11.89 5.58
CA LEU A 114 -8.71 -10.44 5.56
C LEU A 114 -10.14 -9.96 5.84
N VAL A 115 -11.14 -10.56 5.20
CA VAL A 115 -12.55 -10.18 5.38
C VAL A 115 -13.02 -10.42 6.82
N MET A 116 -12.53 -11.48 7.46
CA MET A 116 -12.77 -11.72 8.89
C MET A 116 -12.11 -10.67 9.78
N GLU A 117 -10.86 -10.29 9.47
CA GLU A 117 -10.11 -9.27 10.21
C GLU A 117 -10.78 -7.90 10.12
N LEU A 118 -11.26 -7.53 8.93
CA LEU A 118 -11.97 -6.26 8.70
C LEU A 118 -13.39 -6.24 9.27
N GLY A 119 -13.93 -7.38 9.71
CA GLY A 119 -15.28 -7.46 10.26
C GLY A 119 -16.39 -7.18 9.24
N VAL A 120 -16.12 -7.38 7.95
CA VAL A 120 -17.09 -7.23 6.86
C VAL A 120 -17.56 -8.61 6.42
N GLY A 121 -18.87 -8.87 6.25
CA GLY A 121 -19.36 -10.19 5.80
C GLY A 121 -20.78 -10.62 6.16
#